data_AF-A0A520D6D2-F1
#
_entry.id   AF-A0A520D6D2-F1
#
_cell.length_a   1.000
_cell.length_b   1.000
_cell.length_c   1.000
_cell.angle_alpha   90.00
_cell.angle_beta   90.00
_cell.angle_gamma   90.00
#
_symmetry.space_group_name_H-M   'P 1'
#
loop_
_entity.id
_entity.type
_entity.pdbx_description
1 polymer ?
#
loop_
_entity_poly.entity_id
_entity_poly.type
_entity_poly.pdbx_seq_one_letter_code
_entity_poly.pdbx_strand_id
1 'polypeptide(L)'
;MLKNLFAALIIIFFSIKLNAQVNKVDSIANVLERFSLQNKSSTLFIHFDKNVYTNNDQVWFTGYLLKTITDISNYNTLYLSLVNNADSAVVLQQKFLIDDGFVLGSLTLPD
;
A
#
# COMPACT_ATOMS: atom_id res chain seq x y z
N MET A 1 46.90 -24.37 -47.62
CA MET A 1 46.84 -24.11 -46.17
C MET A 1 45.96 -22.89 -45.83
N LEU A 2 46.18 -21.74 -46.48
CA LEU A 2 45.41 -20.49 -46.23
C LEU A 2 43.89 -20.59 -46.49
N LYS A 3 43.47 -21.35 -47.51
CA LYS A 3 42.05 -21.56 -47.87
C LYS A 3 41.26 -22.32 -46.79
N ASN A 4 41.91 -23.27 -46.13
CA ASN A 4 41.31 -24.08 -45.06
C ASN A 4 41.21 -23.27 -43.75
N LEU A 5 42.16 -22.36 -43.52
CA LEU A 5 42.12 -21.41 -42.40
C LEU A 5 40.95 -20.43 -42.53
N PHE A 6 40.69 -19.95 -43.75
CA PHE A 6 39.57 -19.05 -44.03
C PHE A 6 38.21 -19.74 -43.84
N ALA A 7 38.09 -21.00 -44.27
CA ALA A 7 36.89 -21.80 -44.06
C ALA A 7 36.63 -22.07 -42.56
N ALA A 8 37.66 -22.33 -41.77
CA ALA A 8 37.54 -22.50 -40.33
C ALA A 8 37.07 -21.21 -39.64
N LEU A 9 37.56 -20.05 -40.09
CA LEU A 9 37.16 -18.74 -39.55
C LEU A 9 35.66 -18.45 -39.78
N ILE A 10 35.13 -18.82 -40.94
CA ILE A 10 33.70 -18.64 -41.28
C ILE A 10 32.80 -19.51 -40.39
N ILE A 11 33.20 -20.74 -40.08
CA ILE A 11 32.42 -21.65 -39.23
C ILE A 11 32.37 -21.15 -37.77
N ILE A 12 33.44 -20.51 -37.30
CA ILE A 12 33.49 -19.87 -35.98
C ILE A 12 32.52 -18.67 -35.91
N PHE A 13 32.47 -17.85 -36.97
CA PHE A 13 31.51 -16.75 -37.05
C PHE A 13 30.05 -17.20 -37.11
N PHE A 14 29.77 -18.38 -37.67
CA PHE A 14 28.41 -18.94 -37.73
C PHE A 14 27.96 -19.62 -36.43
N SER A 15 28.89 -19.86 -35.50
CA SER A 15 28.61 -20.49 -34.19
C SER A 15 28.26 -19.47 -33.10
N ILE A 16 28.29 -18.18 -33.41
CA ILE A 16 27.92 -17.12 -32.48
C ILE A 16 26.40 -17.15 -32.32
N LYS A 17 25.92 -17.75 -31.23
CA LYS A 17 24.50 -17.72 -30.83
C LYS A 17 24.09 -16.26 -30.61
N LEU A 18 23.37 -15.68 -31.58
CA LEU A 18 22.73 -14.38 -31.42
C LEU A 18 21.54 -14.54 -30.45
N ASN A 19 21.74 -14.20 -29.18
CA ASN A 19 20.65 -14.11 -28.18
C ASN A 19 19.79 -12.85 -28.39
N ALA A 20 19.39 -12.54 -29.63
CA ALA A 20 18.63 -11.34 -29.97
C ALA A 20 17.13 -11.42 -29.64
N GLN A 21 16.67 -12.50 -29.02
CA GLN A 21 15.28 -12.70 -28.66
C GLN A 21 15.15 -13.26 -27.25
N VAL A 22 15.38 -12.41 -26.24
CA VAL A 22 14.47 -12.35 -25.10
C VAL A 22 14.31 -10.89 -24.74
N ASN A 23 13.68 -10.12 -25.63
CA ASN A 23 12.94 -8.97 -25.15
C ASN A 23 11.78 -9.56 -24.32
N LYS A 24 12.02 -9.83 -23.03
CA LYS A 24 10.97 -9.66 -22.03
C LYS A 24 10.67 -8.16 -22.05
N VAL A 25 9.96 -7.71 -23.09
CA VAL A 25 8.97 -6.67 -22.86
C VAL A 25 8.08 -7.34 -21.84
N ASP A 26 8.30 -7.06 -20.55
CA ASP A 26 7.32 -7.41 -19.55
C ASP A 26 6.01 -6.93 -20.14
N SER A 27 5.11 -7.88 -20.42
CA SER A 27 3.80 -7.52 -20.94
C SER A 27 3.28 -6.37 -20.09
N ILE A 28 2.66 -5.36 -20.68
CA ILE A 28 2.10 -4.23 -19.94
C ILE A 28 1.29 -4.74 -18.73
N ALA A 29 0.66 -5.92 -18.87
CA ALA A 29 0.05 -6.68 -17.78
C ALA A 29 0.97 -6.90 -16.55
N ASN A 30 2.20 -7.40 -16.72
CA ASN A 30 3.15 -7.64 -15.63
C ASN A 30 3.59 -6.34 -14.95
N VAL A 31 3.75 -5.27 -15.72
CA VAL A 31 4.10 -3.95 -15.17
C VAL A 31 2.94 -3.42 -14.32
N LEU A 32 1.72 -3.50 -14.84
CA LEU A 32 0.50 -3.09 -14.13
C LEU A 32 0.25 -3.94 -12.89
N GLU A 33 0.48 -5.24 -12.95
CA GLU A 33 0.34 -6.16 -11.82
C GLU A 33 1.33 -5.78 -10.71
N ARG A 34 2.62 -5.62 -11.02
CA ARG A 34 3.62 -5.20 -10.02
C ARG A 34 3.30 -3.83 -9.45
N PHE A 35 2.88 -2.89 -10.29
CA PHE A 35 2.45 -1.58 -9.83
C PHE A 35 1.25 -1.67 -8.88
N SER A 36 0.26 -2.49 -9.20
CA SER A 36 -0.91 -2.74 -8.35
C SER A 36 -0.52 -3.37 -7.01
N LEU A 37 0.40 -4.34 -7.01
CA LEU A 37 0.89 -4.99 -5.79
C LEU A 37 1.72 -4.03 -4.93
N GLN A 38 2.57 -3.20 -5.54
CA GLN A 38 3.39 -2.21 -4.83
C GLN A 38 2.58 -1.07 -4.22
N ASN A 39 1.46 -0.70 -4.86
CA ASN A 39 0.60 0.40 -4.40
C ASN A 39 -0.67 -0.10 -3.68
N LYS A 40 -0.75 -1.39 -3.35
CA LYS A 40 -1.86 -1.92 -2.56
C LYS A 40 -1.73 -1.36 -1.13
N SER A 41 -2.75 -0.66 -0.66
CA SER A 41 -2.79 -0.13 0.71
C SER A 41 -4.16 -0.39 1.33
N SER A 42 -4.14 -0.69 2.64
CA SER A 42 -5.36 -0.74 3.43
C SER A 42 -5.86 0.68 3.65
N THR A 43 -7.16 0.89 3.50
CA THR A 43 -7.80 2.19 3.64
C THR A 43 -8.59 2.22 4.94
N LEU A 44 -8.42 3.27 5.74
CA LEU A 44 -9.23 3.51 6.92
C LEU A 44 -10.08 4.76 6.69
N PHE A 45 -11.38 4.66 6.90
CA PHE A 45 -12.31 5.78 6.86
C PHE A 45 -13.01 5.92 8.21
N ILE A 46 -13.11 7.14 8.74
CA ILE A 46 -13.80 7.45 9.99
C ILE A 46 -14.98 8.35 9.68
N HIS A 47 -16.17 7.94 10.09
CA HIS A 47 -17.39 8.72 10.01
C HIS A 47 -17.80 9.19 11.40
N PHE A 48 -17.91 10.51 11.57
CA PHE A 48 -18.33 11.15 12.81
C PHE A 48 -19.83 11.42 12.81
N ASP A 49 -20.46 11.44 13.98
CA ASP A 49 -21.89 11.75 14.12
C ASP A 49 -22.22 13.22 13.80
N LYS A 50 -21.24 14.13 13.92
CA LYS A 50 -21.38 15.56 13.64
C LYS A 50 -20.14 16.11 12.93
N ASN A 51 -20.32 17.27 12.31
CA ASN A 51 -19.24 17.98 11.64
C ASN A 51 -18.53 19.01 12.53
N VAL A 52 -19.18 19.46 13.60
CA VAL A 52 -18.67 20.48 14.53
C VAL A 52 -19.06 20.08 15.94
N TYR A 53 -18.09 20.21 16.84
CA TYR A 53 -18.21 19.89 18.27
C TYR A 53 -17.71 21.08 19.09
N THR A 54 -18.21 21.20 20.31
CA THR A 54 -17.73 22.15 21.31
C THR A 54 -16.94 21.44 22.41
N ASN A 55 -16.25 22.21 23.24
CA ASN A 55 -15.48 21.70 24.38
C ASN A 55 -16.36 20.79 25.24
N ASN A 56 -15.77 19.71 25.75
CA ASN A 56 -16.45 18.67 26.54
C ASN A 56 -17.55 17.87 25.80
N ASP A 57 -17.75 18.05 24.49
CA ASP A 57 -18.66 17.20 23.74
C ASP A 57 -18.18 15.75 23.69
N GLN A 58 -19.14 14.83 23.71
CA GLN A 58 -18.92 13.44 23.33
C GLN A 58 -18.97 13.33 21.80
N VAL A 59 -17.84 12.95 21.20
CA VAL A 59 -17.72 12.62 19.78
C VAL A 59 -18.01 11.13 19.61
N TRP A 60 -18.98 10.79 18.77
CA TRP A 60 -19.26 9.41 18.37
C TRP A 60 -18.75 9.17 16.96
N PHE A 61 -18.20 7.98 16.71
CA PHE A 61 -17.74 7.64 15.37
C PHE A 61 -17.89 6.16 15.04
N THR A 62 -17.96 5.89 13.74
CA THR A 62 -17.76 4.56 13.16
C THR A 62 -16.55 4.58 12.24
N GLY A 63 -15.59 3.70 12.50
CA GLY A 63 -14.45 3.44 11.62
C GLY A 63 -14.71 2.25 10.71
N TYR A 64 -14.21 2.33 9.49
CA TYR A 64 -14.30 1.29 8.45
C TYR A 64 -12.92 1.01 7.89
N LEU A 65 -12.45 -0.22 8.05
CA LEU A 65 -11.24 -0.74 7.44
C LEU A 65 -11.61 -1.41 6.10
N LEU A 66 -11.09 -0.85 5.02
CA LEU A 66 -11.42 -1.21 3.65
C LEU A 66 -10.17 -1.66 2.90
N LYS A 67 -10.36 -2.50 1.88
CA LYS A 67 -9.30 -2.92 0.94
C LYS A 67 -8.04 -3.46 1.64
N THR A 68 -8.21 -4.31 2.66
CA THR A 68 -7.08 -4.83 3.43
C THR A 68 -6.05 -5.52 2.52
N ILE A 69 -4.77 -5.21 2.75
CA ILE A 69 -3.68 -5.85 2.00
C ILE A 69 -3.46 -7.30 2.43
N THR A 70 -3.65 -7.58 3.73
CA THR A 70 -3.63 -8.89 4.36
C THR A 70 -5.02 -9.31 4.85
N ASP A 71 -5.09 -10.48 5.49
CA ASP A 71 -6.25 -10.89 6.26
C ASP A 71 -6.69 -9.79 7.24
N ILE A 72 -8.00 -9.62 7.38
CA ILE A 72 -8.62 -8.60 8.23
C ILE A 72 -8.33 -8.86 9.72
N SER A 73 -8.17 -10.12 10.11
CA SER A 73 -7.83 -10.54 11.48
C SER A 73 -6.46 -10.03 11.96
N ASN A 74 -5.58 -9.63 11.03
CA ASN A 74 -4.30 -9.01 11.39
C ASN A 74 -4.44 -7.57 11.91
N TYR A 75 -5.61 -6.95 11.74
CA TYR A 75 -5.91 -5.60 12.20
C TYR A 75 -6.78 -5.67 13.45
N ASN A 76 -6.21 -5.32 14.61
CA ASN A 76 -6.89 -5.46 15.90
C ASN A 76 -7.19 -4.14 16.60
N THR A 77 -6.43 -3.07 16.32
CA THR A 77 -6.51 -1.84 17.10
C THR A 77 -6.47 -0.61 16.21
N LEU A 78 -7.47 0.26 16.35
CA LEU A 78 -7.42 1.63 15.85
C LEU A 78 -6.78 2.52 16.92
N TYR A 79 -5.75 3.27 16.52
CA TYR A 79 -5.16 4.33 17.32
C TYR A 79 -5.70 5.67 16.81
N LEU A 80 -6.38 6.41 17.68
CA LEU A 80 -6.96 7.71 17.34
C LEU A 80 -6.32 8.79 18.21
N SER A 81 -5.81 9.84 17.57
CA SER A 81 -5.20 10.99 18.24
C SER A 81 -5.94 12.26 17.87
N LEU A 82 -6.34 13.03 18.87
CA LEU A 82 -6.78 14.41 18.69
C LEU A 82 -5.54 15.30 18.66
N VAL A 83 -5.39 16.06 17.57
CA VAL A 83 -4.25 16.93 17.33
C VAL A 83 -4.75 18.37 17.31
N ASN A 84 -4.12 19.23 18.09
CA ASN A 84 -4.39 20.65 18.07
C ASN A 84 -3.89 21.25 16.75
N ASN A 85 -4.77 21.97 16.03
CA ASN A 85 -4.44 22.55 14.75
C ASN A 85 -3.45 23.74 14.84
N ALA A 86 -3.36 24.40 15.99
CA ALA A 86 -2.50 25.57 16.16
C ALA A 86 -1.00 25.21 16.24
N ASP A 87 -0.67 24.11 16.91
CA ASP A 87 0.70 23.72 17.25
C ASP A 87 1.04 22.26 16.92
N SER A 88 0.09 21.51 16.34
CA SER A 88 0.21 20.07 16.06
C SER A 88 0.45 19.18 17.29
N ALA A 89 0.20 19.69 18.50
CA ALA A 89 0.33 18.91 19.72
C ALA A 89 -0.77 17.83 19.79
N VAL A 90 -0.41 16.63 20.23
CA VAL A 90 -1.39 15.58 20.55
C VAL A 90 -2.00 15.91 21.90
N VAL A 91 -3.30 16.22 21.92
CA VAL A 91 -4.03 16.61 23.14
C VAL A 91 -4.80 15.46 23.78
N LEU A 92 -5.13 14.43 22.99
CA LEU A 92 -5.78 13.21 23.47
C LEU A 92 -5.41 12.05 22.56
N GLN A 93 -5.25 10.85 23.14
CA GLN A 93 -5.03 9.62 22.39
C GLN A 93 -5.84 8.48 23.00
N GLN A 94 -6.52 7.72 22.15
CA GLN A 94 -7.30 6.56 22.55
C GLN A 94 -7.12 5.39 21.58
N LYS A 95 -7.44 4.19 22.08
CA LYS A 95 -7.35 2.94 21.31
C LYS A 95 -8.72 2.28 21.29
N PHE A 96 -9.10 1.74 20.14
CA PHE A 96 -10.37 1.07 19.93
C PHE A 96 -10.14 -0.28 19.26
N LEU A 97 -10.95 -1.27 19.61
CA LEU A 97 -10.93 -2.58 18.98
C LEU A 97 -11.43 -2.47 17.53
N ILE A 98 -10.70 -3.09 16.60
CA ILE A 98 -11.21 -3.39 15.27
C ILE A 98 -11.87 -4.76 15.34
N ASP A 99 -13.16 -4.81 15.02
CA ASP A 99 -13.95 -6.03 14.97
C ASP A 99 -14.54 -6.19 13.57
N ASP A 100 -14.10 -7.24 12.87
CA ASP A 100 -14.45 -7.54 11.47
C ASP A 100 -14.40 -6.33 10.52
N GLY A 101 -13.39 -5.47 10.71
CA GLY A 101 -13.20 -4.26 9.91
C GLY A 101 -13.98 -3.04 10.34
N PHE A 102 -14.79 -3.15 11.39
CA PHE A 102 -15.52 -2.03 11.98
C PHE A 102 -14.88 -1.57 13.28
N VAL A 103 -15.05 -0.29 13.58
CA VAL A 103 -14.68 0.29 14.88
C VAL A 103 -15.84 1.13 15.35
N LEU A 104 -16.44 0.76 16.47
CA LEU A 104 -17.48 1.57 17.11
C LEU A 104 -16.83 2.24 18.32
N GLY A 105 -16.81 3.57 18.34
CA GLY A 105 -16.06 4.29 19.34
C GLY A 105 -16.63 5.66 19.67
N SER A 106 -16.13 6.19 20.77
CA SER A 106 -16.47 7.51 21.24
C SER A 106 -15.35 8.08 22.10
N LEU A 107 -15.15 9.40 22.05
CA LEU A 107 -14.19 10.11 22.89
C LEU A 107 -14.79 11.44 23.36
N THR A 108 -14.42 11.89 24.56
CA THR A 108 -14.83 13.19 25.10
C THR A 108 -13.74 14.22 24.78
N LEU A 109 -14.12 15.36 24.22
CA LEU A 109 -13.17 16.44 23.95
C LEU A 109 -12.70 17.09 25.27
N PRO A 110 -11.42 17.50 25.36
CA PRO A 110 -10.94 18.28 26.50
C PRO A 110 -11.58 19.67 26.53
N ASP A 111 -11.45 20.35 27.68
CA ASP A 111 -11.87 21.74 27.87
C ASP A 111 -10.93 22.76 27.20
#